data_AF-U4ULM8-F1
#
_entry.id   AF-U4ULM8-F1
#
_cell.length_a   1.000
_cell.length_b   1.000
_cell.length_c   1.000
_cell.angle_alpha   90.00
_cell.angle_beta   90.00
_cell.angle_gamma   90.00
#
_symmetry.space_group_name_H-M   'P 1'
#
loop_
_entity.id
_entity.type
_entity.pdbx_description
1 polymer ?
#
loop_
_entity_poly.entity_id
_entity_poly.type
_entity_poly.pdbx_seq_one_letter_code
_entity_poly.pdbx_strand_id
1 'polypeptide(L)'
;MFLQQDGYPAYFSVNVRRFLDNAYRDRWIGRGSLFPWPARSPDLTCMDFYLWGRVKENVLQTRPTSKQHLINKIKDEIKDSSHSCRRSREYCFTYDRQA
;
A
#
# COMPACT_ATOMS: atom_id res chain seq x y z
N MET A 1 -2.01 -9.14 -11.90
CA MET A 1 -1.57 -8.33 -10.75
C MET A 1 -2.70 -7.36 -10.42
N PHE A 2 -3.17 -7.32 -9.16
CA PHE A 2 -4.14 -6.32 -8.69
C PHE A 2 -3.42 -5.17 -7.97
N LEU A 3 -3.90 -3.95 -8.13
CA LEU A 3 -3.52 -2.77 -7.33
C LEU A 3 -4.59 -2.52 -6.27
N GLN A 4 -4.22 -2.19 -5.03
CA GLN A 4 -5.17 -1.83 -3.97
C GLN A 4 -4.89 -0.39 -3.51
N GLN A 5 -5.94 0.43 -3.40
CA GLN A 5 -5.89 1.79 -2.86
C GLN A 5 -6.64 1.89 -1.52
N ASP A 6 -6.14 2.72 -0.61
CA ASP A 6 -6.67 2.97 0.75
C ASP A 6 -7.98 3.78 0.79
N GLY A 7 -8.46 4.26 -0.36
CA GLY A 7 -9.69 5.03 -0.49
C GLY A 7 -9.59 6.48 0.04
N TYR A 8 -8.39 7.02 0.28
CA TYR A 8 -8.21 8.40 0.72
C TYR A 8 -8.80 9.40 -0.31
N PRO A 9 -9.48 10.49 0.13
CA PRO A 9 -10.23 11.37 -0.78
C PRO A 9 -9.42 11.96 -1.94
N ALA A 10 -8.12 12.23 -1.74
CA ALA A 10 -7.25 12.73 -2.81
C ALA A 10 -7.10 11.74 -3.98
N TYR A 11 -7.28 10.43 -3.74
CA TYR A 11 -7.20 9.38 -4.75
C TYR A 11 -8.55 9.08 -5.43
N PHE A 12 -9.65 9.74 -5.01
CA PHE A 12 -10.99 9.46 -5.54
C PHE A 12 -11.40 10.33 -6.76
N SER A 13 -10.49 11.17 -7.27
CA SER A 13 -10.79 12.02 -8.41
C SER A 13 -11.13 11.21 -9.67
N VAL A 14 -11.95 11.78 -10.57
CA VAL A 14 -12.35 11.14 -11.84
C VAL A 14 -11.12 10.81 -12.70
N ASN A 15 -10.14 11.70 -12.72
CA ASN A 15 -8.92 11.52 -13.51
C ASN A 15 -8.09 10.33 -13.01
N VAL A 16 -7.97 10.18 -11.68
CA VAL A 16 -7.28 9.03 -11.08
C VAL A 16 -8.02 7.73 -11.41
N ARG A 17 -9.34 7.69 -11.24
CA ARG A 17 -10.13 6.48 -11.55
C ARG A 17 -10.03 6.08 -13.02
N ARG A 18 -10.18 7.03 -13.95
CA ARG A 18 -10.00 6.77 -15.39
C ARG A 18 -8.60 6.25 -15.72
N PHE A 19 -7.56 6.81 -15.08
CA PHE A 19 -6.20 6.29 -15.24
C PHE A 19 -6.09 4.85 -14.74
N LEU A 20 -6.67 4.53 -13.58
CA LEU A 20 -6.63 3.19 -13.00
C LEU A 20 -7.39 2.18 -13.87
N ASP A 21 -8.57 2.54 -14.37
CA ASP A 21 -9.35 1.71 -15.30
C ASP A 21 -8.57 1.43 -16.59
N ASN A 22 -7.85 2.42 -17.13
CA ASN A 22 -7.05 2.24 -18.34
C ASN A 22 -5.77 1.43 -18.09
N ALA A 23 -5.03 1.74 -17.02
CA ALA A 23 -3.71 1.17 -16.76
C ALA A 23 -3.80 -0.25 -16.18
N TYR A 24 -4.72 -0.47 -15.25
CA TYR A 24 -4.84 -1.73 -14.52
C TYR A 24 -6.00 -2.59 -15.02
N ARG A 25 -6.92 -2.03 -15.84
CA ARG A 25 -8.21 -2.66 -16.18
C ARG A 25 -8.97 -2.98 -14.90
N ASP A 26 -9.94 -3.88 -14.91
CA ASP A 26 -10.72 -4.29 -13.72
C ASP A 26 -9.88 -4.99 -12.62
N ARG A 27 -8.57 -4.76 -12.56
CA ARG A 27 -7.62 -5.29 -11.60
C ARG A 27 -7.12 -4.20 -10.65
N TRP A 28 -8.01 -3.33 -10.20
CA TRP A 28 -7.74 -2.45 -9.07
C TRP A 28 -8.90 -2.43 -8.07
N ILE A 29 -8.54 -2.39 -6.79
CA ILE A 29 -9.43 -2.44 -5.64
C ILE A 29 -9.36 -1.07 -4.98
N GLY A 30 -10.50 -0.43 -4.76
CA GLY A 30 -10.52 0.91 -4.21
C GLY A 30 -11.87 1.59 -4.40
N ARG A 31 -12.00 2.79 -3.84
CA ARG A 31 -13.27 3.53 -3.89
C ARG A 31 -13.66 3.84 -5.34
N GLY A 32 -14.80 3.31 -5.77
CA GLY A 32 -15.33 3.51 -7.14
C GLY A 32 -14.73 2.61 -8.21
N SER A 33 -14.02 1.54 -7.84
CA SER A 33 -13.66 0.46 -8.75
C SER A 33 -14.75 -0.63 -8.78
N LEU A 34 -14.58 -1.64 -9.64
CA LEU A 34 -15.44 -2.83 -9.67
C LEU A 34 -15.42 -3.61 -8.33
N PHE A 35 -14.32 -3.50 -7.59
CA PHE A 35 -14.12 -4.11 -6.28
C PHE A 35 -13.99 -2.99 -5.23
N PRO A 36 -15.11 -2.41 -4.77
CA PRO A 36 -15.09 -1.27 -3.86
C PRO A 36 -14.49 -1.67 -2.51
N TRP A 37 -13.49 -0.90 -2.07
CA TRP A 37 -12.89 -1.07 -0.73
C TRP A 37 -13.67 -0.28 0.31
N PRO A 38 -13.91 -0.83 1.52
CA PRO A 38 -14.60 -0.10 2.60
C PRO A 38 -13.87 1.18 2.99
N ALA A 39 -14.65 2.22 3.30
CA ALA A 39 -14.10 3.50 3.73
C ALA A 39 -13.42 3.38 5.10
N ARG A 40 -12.30 4.10 5.29
CA ARG A 40 -11.54 4.15 6.56
C ARG A 40 -10.99 2.81 7.03
N SER A 41 -10.51 1.98 6.11
CA SER A 41 -9.73 0.77 6.43
C SER A 41 -8.27 0.88 5.98
N PRO A 42 -7.51 1.91 6.43
CA PRO A 42 -6.07 2.01 6.11
C PRO A 42 -5.31 0.79 6.65
N ASP A 43 -5.73 0.26 7.80
CA ASP A 43 -5.15 -0.90 8.48
C ASP A 43 -5.22 -2.20 7.66
N LEU A 44 -5.97 -2.21 6.56
CA LEU A 44 -6.17 -3.38 5.70
C LEU A 44 -5.43 -3.26 4.36
N THR A 45 -4.64 -2.22 4.11
CA THR A 45 -3.69 -2.28 3.00
C THR A 45 -2.40 -2.95 3.47
N CYS A 46 -1.85 -3.87 2.66
CA CYS A 46 -0.56 -4.49 2.97
C CYS A 46 0.56 -3.45 3.18
N MET A 47 0.43 -2.29 2.55
CA MET A 47 1.38 -1.19 2.67
C MET A 47 1.34 -0.57 4.07
N ASP A 48 0.16 -0.22 4.56
CA ASP A 48 -0.02 0.42 5.86
C ASP A 48 0.13 -0.57 7.02
N PHE A 49 -0.41 -1.78 6.88
CA PHE A 49 -0.35 -2.83 7.91
C PHE A 49 1.08 -3.31 8.17
N TYR A 50 1.83 -3.58 7.09
CA TYR A 50 3.12 -4.26 7.19
C TYR A 50 4.29 -3.34 6.85
N LEU A 51 4.30 -2.75 5.65
CA LEU A 51 5.50 -2.08 5.16
C LEU A 51 5.81 -0.81 5.95
N TRP A 52 4.83 0.08 6.14
CA TRP A 52 5.09 1.36 6.81
C TRP A 52 5.43 1.20 8.29
N GLY A 53 4.84 0.22 8.99
CA GLY A 53 5.23 -0.13 10.36
C GLY A 53 6.71 -0.52 10.46
N ARG A 54 7.13 -1.49 9.63
CA ARG A 54 8.51 -1.97 9.57
C ARG A 54 9.50 -0.88 9.14
N VAL A 55 9.19 -0.16 8.06
CA VAL A 55 10.06 0.91 7.54
C VAL A 55 10.25 1.97 8.62
N LYS A 56 9.18 2.37 9.31
CA LYS A 56 9.28 3.36 10.38
C LYS A 56 10.16 2.88 11.53
N GLU A 57 9.99 1.63 11.97
CA GLU A 57 10.79 1.04 13.04
C GLU A 57 12.28 1.02 12.68
N ASN A 58 12.64 0.45 11.53
CA ASN A 58 14.04 0.26 11.13
C ASN A 58 14.72 1.56 10.70
N VAL A 59 14.03 2.43 9.96
CA VAL A 59 14.60 3.70 9.49
C VAL A 59 14.78 4.68 10.65
N LEU A 60 13.94 4.65 11.69
CA LEU A 60 14.05 5.58 12.81
C LEU A 60 14.94 5.08 13.97
N GLN A 61 15.36 3.81 13.99
CA GLN A 61 16.35 3.30 14.96
C GLN A 61 17.61 4.17 15.02
N THR A 62 18.09 4.65 13.87
CA THR A 62 19.17 5.63 13.80
C THR A 62 18.67 6.92 13.17
N ARG A 63 18.75 8.02 13.93
CA ARG A 63 18.23 9.34 13.50
C ARG A 63 18.88 9.76 12.17
N PRO A 64 18.10 9.97 11.10
CA PRO A 64 18.64 10.47 9.85
C PRO A 64 19.22 11.88 10.04
N THR A 65 20.41 12.09 9.49
CA THR A 65 21.15 13.35 9.60
C THR A 65 20.85 14.32 8.44
N SER A 66 20.28 13.82 7.35
CA SER A 66 19.88 14.61 6.18
C SER A 66 18.72 13.96 5.44
N LYS A 67 18.05 14.74 4.58
CA LYS A 67 17.00 14.23 3.69
C LYS A 67 17.50 13.08 2.80
N GLN A 68 18.71 13.19 2.26
CA GLN A 68 19.28 12.16 1.39
C GLN A 68 19.58 10.88 2.16
N HIS A 69 20.09 11.01 3.38
CA HIS A 69 20.32 9.88 4.27
C HIS A 69 19.00 9.15 4.56
N LEU A 70 17.93 9.88 4.90
CA LEU A 70 16.60 9.30 5.10
C LEU A 70 16.10 8.53 3.86
N ILE A 71 16.21 9.13 2.67
CA ILE A 71 15.78 8.49 1.41
C ILE A 71 16.56 7.20 1.17
N ASN A 72 17.88 7.21 1.39
CA ASN A 72 18.71 6.02 1.20
C ASN A 72 18.30 4.91 2.17
N LYS A 73 18.09 5.21 3.44
CA LYS A 73 17.63 4.23 4.43
C LYS A 73 16.28 3.61 4.08
N ILE A 74 15.33 4.41 3.61
CA ILE A 74 14.03 3.90 3.14
C ILE A 74 14.22 2.96 1.95
N LYS A 75 15.07 3.33 0.98
CA LYS A 75 15.34 2.47 -0.19
C LYS A 75 16.00 1.15 0.20
N ASP A 76 16.94 1.19 1.14
CA ASP A 76 17.65 0.00 1.59
C ASP A 76 16.73 -0.95 2.36
N GLU A 77 15.86 -0.41 3.23
CA GLU A 77 14.85 -1.20 3.95
C GLU A 77 13.80 -1.82 3.00
N ILE A 78 13.37 -1.07 1.99
CA ILE A 78 12.43 -1.60 0.98
C ILE A 78 13.09 -2.73 0.18
N LYS A 79 14.38 -2.61 -0.16
CA LYS A 79 15.10 -3.69 -0.85
C LYS A 79 15.17 -4.96 0.01
N ASP A 80 15.50 -4.83 1.30
CA ASP A 80 15.60 -5.96 2.23
C ASP A 80 14.24 -6.65 2.47
N SER A 81 13.17 -5.87 2.64
CA SER A 81 11.83 -6.36 2.94
C SER A 81 11.11 -7.08 1.78
N SER A 82 11.69 -7.08 0.58
CA SER A 82 11.14 -7.71 -0.64
C SER A 82 10.78 -9.19 -0.48
N HIS A 83 11.49 -9.92 0.38
CA HIS A 83 11.27 -11.36 0.61
C HIS A 83 10.07 -11.66 1.53
N SER A 84 9.62 -10.70 2.36
CA SER A 84 8.58 -10.92 3.38
C SER A 84 7.16 -10.54 2.90
N CYS A 85 7.04 -9.58 1.97
CA CYS A 85 5.75 -9.05 1.48
C CYS A 85 4.83 -10.09 0.81
N ARG A 86 5.36 -11.23 0.34
CA ARG A 86 4.55 -12.32 -0.26
C ARG A 86 3.54 -12.94 0.73
N ARG A 87 3.85 -13.02 2.03
CA ARG A 87 2.96 -13.67 3.03
C ARG A 87 1.76 -12.80 3.43
N SER A 88 1.93 -11.48 3.46
CA SER A 88 0.85 -10.54 3.84
C SER A 88 -0.29 -10.49 2.81
N ARG A 89 0.00 -10.88 1.56
CA ARG A 89 -1.01 -10.98 0.49
C ARG A 89 -2.12 -11.98 0.77
N GLU A 90 -1.79 -13.10 1.41
CA GLU A 90 -2.77 -14.15 1.72
C GLU A 90 -3.75 -13.68 2.79
N TYR A 91 -3.27 -12.99 3.83
CA TYR A 91 -4.10 -12.48 4.92
C TYR A 91 -5.12 -11.41 4.49
N CYS A 92 -4.72 -10.44 3.66
CA CYS A 92 -5.66 -9.42 3.15
C CYS A 92 -6.74 -10.02 2.24
N PHE A 93 -6.37 -10.96 1.37
CA PHE A 93 -7.34 -11.60 0.46
C PHE A 93 -8.31 -12.54 1.18
N THR A 94 -7.91 -13.18 2.29
CA THR A 94 -8.82 -14.06 3.06
C THR A 94 -9.83 -13.28 3.89
N TYR A 95 -9.45 -12.11 4.42
CA TYR A 95 -10.36 -11.27 5.22
C TYR A 95 -11.49 -10.69 4.35
N ASP A 96 -11.17 -10.31 3.12
CA ASP A 96 -12.11 -9.74 2.14
C ASP A 96 -13.11 -10.78 1.58
N ARG A 97 -12.85 -12.09 1.75
CA ARG A 97 -13.77 -13.16 1.32
C ARG A 97 -14.76 -13.59 2.41
N GLN A 98 -14.62 -13.07 3.63
CA GLN A 98 -15.46 -13.41 4.79
C GLN A 98 -16.37 -12.25 5.23
N ALA A 99 -16.31 -11.09 4.57
CA ALA A 99 -17.13 -9.91 4.83
C ALA A 99 -18.28 -9.78 3.81
#